data_AF-A0A5K3EHJ6-F1
#
_entry.id   AF-A0A5K3EHJ6-F1
#
_cell.length_a   1.000
_cell.length_b   1.000
_cell.length_c   1.000
_cell.angle_alpha   90.00
_cell.angle_beta   90.00
_cell.angle_gamma   90.00
#
_symmetry.space_group_name_H-M   'P 1'
#
loop_
_entity.id
_entity.type
_entity.pdbx_description
1 polymer ?
#
loop_
_entity_poly.entity_id
_entity_poly.type
_entity_poly.pdbx_seq_one_letter_code
_entity_poly.pdbx_strand_id
1 'polypeptide(L)'
;MAFLSIFSVFNRILTWLGHRIGMVRDLTFELIFAYLLYPLAFGMGVPAEDCLKVGELVGIKTVLSEFIAFERLGQLIKDSRVYDSFHNKSLPVTNLANGSVIITNGSNNRTLQYGFLHSRKTAVISSYALCGFANVGSVGILLGTFIKMLPHRRKDLSGMVVHGMIGGTIAAFVTACFAGLLYDPNL
;
A
#
# COMPACT_ATOMS: atom_id res chain seq x y z
N MET A 1 -7.90 -3.72 16.10
CA MET A 1 -9.34 -3.43 15.85
C MET A 1 -9.68 -1.95 16.03
N ALA A 2 -9.42 -1.30 17.16
CA ALA A 2 -9.78 0.12 17.36
C ALA A 2 -9.24 1.08 16.28
N PHE A 3 -7.97 0.93 15.88
CA PHE A 3 -7.35 1.79 14.88
C PHE A 3 -7.90 1.57 13.45
N LEU A 4 -8.23 0.33 13.09
CA LEU A 4 -8.89 0.03 11.81
C LEU A 4 -10.31 0.63 11.77
N SER A 5 -11.04 0.56 12.89
CA SER A 5 -12.37 1.17 12.99
C SER A 5 -12.33 2.68 12.84
N ILE A 6 -11.41 3.36 13.54
CA ILE A 6 -11.30 4.81 13.44
C ILE A 6 -10.86 5.24 12.04
N PHE A 7 -9.90 4.52 11.44
CA PHE A 7 -9.46 4.76 10.08
C PHE A 7 -10.59 4.56 9.06
N SER A 8 -11.43 3.53 9.23
CA SER A 8 -12.63 3.30 8.42
C SER A 8 -13.65 4.44 8.55
N VAL A 9 -13.85 4.99 9.75
CA VAL A 9 -14.72 6.16 9.97
C VAL A 9 -14.16 7.38 9.24
N PHE A 10 -12.85 7.62 9.35
CA PHE A 10 -12.17 8.70 8.63
C PHE A 10 -12.32 8.57 7.11
N ASN A 11 -12.12 7.37 6.56
CA ASN A 11 -12.35 7.09 5.14
C ASN A 11 -13.80 7.34 4.74
N ARG A 12 -14.78 6.93 5.55
CA ARG A 12 -16.20 7.22 5.30
C ARG A 12 -16.50 8.71 5.27
N ILE A 13 -15.89 9.50 6.16
CA ILE A 13 -16.03 10.96 6.17
C ILE A 13 -15.44 11.55 4.88
N LEU A 14 -14.25 11.11 4.46
CA LEU A 14 -13.63 11.57 3.22
C LEU A 14 -14.45 11.20 2.00
N THR A 15 -14.96 9.97 1.94
CA THR A 15 -15.80 9.52 0.83
C THR A 15 -17.10 10.31 0.78
N TRP A 16 -17.69 10.63 1.94
CA TRP A 16 -18.84 11.53 2.02
C TRP A 16 -18.50 12.92 1.49
N LEU A 17 -17.36 13.51 1.88
CA LEU A 17 -16.92 14.82 1.37
C LEU A 17 -16.63 14.78 -0.14
N GLY A 18 -15.96 13.74 -0.64
CA GLY A 18 -15.65 13.56 -2.06
C GLY A 18 -16.92 13.53 -2.91
N HIS A 19 -17.96 12.82 -2.46
CA HIS A 19 -19.26 12.82 -3.12
C HIS A 19 -19.91 14.22 -3.15
N ARG A 20 -19.71 15.06 -2.12
CA ARG A 20 -20.23 16.45 -2.12
C ARG A 20 -19.52 17.34 -3.13
N ILE A 21 -18.26 17.04 -3.46
CA ILE A 21 -17.45 17.76 -4.45
C ILE A 21 -17.68 17.20 -5.88
N GLY A 22 -18.50 16.14 -6.02
CA GLY A 22 -18.78 15.51 -7.31
C GLY A 22 -17.66 14.59 -7.81
N MET A 23 -16.78 14.12 -6.91
CA MET A 23 -15.76 13.14 -7.28
C MET A 23 -16.42 11.81 -7.63
N VAL A 24 -16.08 11.30 -8.81
CA VAL A 24 -16.55 9.98 -9.29
C VAL A 24 -15.89 8.84 -8.51
N ARG A 25 -14.67 9.06 -8.01
CA ARG A 25 -13.88 8.07 -7.28
C ARG A 25 -13.93 8.33 -5.79
N ASP A 26 -14.10 7.27 -5.00
CA ASP A 26 -14.15 7.34 -3.55
C ASP A 26 -12.86 7.97 -3.00
N LEU A 27 -13.00 9.14 -2.38
CA LEU A 27 -11.89 9.81 -1.71
C LEU A 27 -11.61 9.08 -0.40
N THR A 28 -10.45 8.44 -0.31
CA THR A 28 -9.96 7.73 0.86
C THR A 28 -8.56 8.23 1.22
N PHE A 29 -8.12 7.99 2.46
CA PHE A 29 -6.75 8.31 2.86
C PHE A 29 -5.75 7.57 1.98
N GLU A 30 -6.04 6.31 1.67
CA GLU A 30 -5.26 5.50 0.75
C GLU A 30 -5.08 6.17 -0.61
N LEU A 31 -6.15 6.74 -1.16
CA LEU A 31 -6.09 7.43 -2.44
C LEU A 31 -5.23 8.69 -2.38
N ILE A 32 -5.38 9.48 -1.31
CA ILE A 32 -4.59 10.70 -1.11
C ILE A 32 -3.09 10.34 -1.02
N PHE A 33 -2.75 9.35 -0.19
CA PHE A 33 -1.37 8.87 -0.08
C PHE A 33 -0.88 8.23 -1.38
N ALA A 34 -1.73 7.55 -2.13
CA ALA A 34 -1.38 6.97 -3.42
C ALA A 34 -0.94 8.05 -4.43
N TYR A 35 -1.64 9.18 -4.50
CA TYR A 35 -1.23 10.30 -5.35
C TYR A 35 0.04 10.98 -4.84
N LEU A 36 0.17 11.15 -3.53
CA LEU A 36 1.36 11.77 -2.91
C LEU A 36 2.62 10.92 -3.11
N LEU A 37 2.49 9.60 -3.01
CA LEU A 37 3.59 8.63 -3.11
C LEU A 37 3.75 8.05 -4.52
N TYR A 38 2.92 8.45 -5.48
CA TYR A 38 3.05 8.08 -6.88
C TYR A 38 4.47 8.30 -7.45
N PRO A 39 5.09 9.49 -7.33
CA PRO A 39 6.44 9.72 -7.88
C PRO A 39 7.50 8.86 -7.20
N LEU A 40 7.32 8.55 -5.92
CA LEU A 40 8.20 7.66 -5.17
C LEU A 40 8.08 6.21 -5.68
N ALA A 41 6.86 5.71 -5.86
CA ALA A 41 6.62 4.36 -6.41
C ALA A 41 7.20 4.23 -7.82
N PHE A 42 7.00 5.25 -8.66
CA PHE A 42 7.60 5.31 -10.00
C PHE A 42 9.14 5.30 -9.94
N GLY A 43 9.72 6.08 -9.01
CA GLY A 43 11.16 6.12 -8.79
C GLY A 43 11.77 4.78 -8.34
N MET A 44 10.98 3.89 -7.74
CA MET A 44 11.41 2.53 -7.38
C MET A 44 11.43 1.55 -8.56
N GLY A 45 11.03 1.97 -9.76
CA GLY A 45 10.98 1.14 -10.97
C GLY A 45 9.68 0.35 -11.11
N VAL A 46 8.60 0.81 -10.48
CA VAL A 46 7.25 0.26 -10.65
C VAL A 46 6.64 0.76 -11.98
N PRO A 47 5.96 -0.08 -12.77
CA PRO A 47 5.21 0.36 -13.94
C PRO A 47 4.14 1.41 -13.60
N ALA A 48 3.93 2.39 -14.49
CA ALA A 48 3.01 3.51 -14.25
C ALA A 48 1.57 3.08 -13.89
N GLU A 49 1.12 1.95 -14.42
CA GLU A 49 -0.22 1.34 -14.19
C GLU A 49 -0.41 0.82 -12.75
N ASP A 50 0.69 0.41 -12.11
CA ASP A 50 0.66 -0.12 -10.74
C ASP A 50 1.12 0.89 -9.69
N CYS A 51 1.74 2.01 -10.09
CA CYS A 51 2.31 3.01 -9.18
C CYS A 51 1.30 3.52 -8.16
N LEU A 52 0.05 3.70 -8.57
CA LEU A 52 -1.01 4.18 -7.66
C LEU A 52 -1.33 3.12 -6.58
N LYS A 53 -1.39 1.83 -6.96
CA LYS A 53 -1.63 0.74 -6.01
C LYS A 53 -0.46 0.57 -5.04
N VAL A 54 0.78 0.70 -5.53
CA VAL A 54 1.97 0.67 -4.67
C VAL A 54 2.00 1.87 -3.72
N GLY A 55 1.65 3.07 -4.20
CA GLY A 55 1.54 4.26 -3.35
C GLY A 55 0.51 4.08 -2.23
N GLU A 56 -0.64 3.47 -2.52
CA GLU A 56 -1.64 3.10 -1.51
C GLU A 56 -1.03 2.15 -0.46
N LEU A 57 -0.36 1.07 -0.88
CA LEU A 57 0.26 0.10 0.02
C LEU A 57 1.31 0.73 0.93
N VAL A 58 2.17 1.60 0.39
CA VAL A 58 3.18 2.32 1.16
C VAL A 58 2.52 3.28 2.16
N GLY A 59 1.48 4.00 1.75
CA GLY A 59 0.70 4.86 2.64
C GLY A 59 0.06 4.09 3.81
N ILE A 60 -0.56 2.95 3.51
CA ILE A 60 -1.12 2.04 4.53
C ILE A 60 -0.03 1.56 5.48
N LYS A 61 1.15 1.19 4.98
CA LYS A 61 2.26 0.80 5.85
C LYS A 61 2.64 1.92 6.79
N THR A 62 2.82 3.15 6.29
CA THR A 62 3.30 4.28 7.09
C THR A 62 2.30 4.69 8.17
N VAL A 63 1.02 4.77 7.81
CA VAL A 63 -0.04 5.24 8.70
C VAL A 63 -0.59 4.12 9.58
N LEU A 64 -0.83 2.96 9.00
CA LEU A 64 -1.49 1.83 9.67
C LEU A 64 -0.49 0.85 10.27
N SER A 65 0.03 -0.06 9.45
CA SER A 65 1.08 -1.02 9.79
C SER A 65 1.48 -1.82 8.56
N GLU A 66 2.67 -2.42 8.61
CA GLU A 66 3.13 -3.36 7.60
C GLU A 66 2.23 -4.60 7.49
N PHE A 67 1.66 -5.10 8.61
CA PHE A 67 0.81 -6.28 8.57
C PHE A 67 -0.45 -6.07 7.73
N ILE A 68 -1.10 -4.90 7.87
CA ILE A 68 -2.28 -4.56 7.08
C ILE A 68 -1.89 -4.34 5.61
N ALA A 69 -0.74 -3.71 5.36
CA ALA A 69 -0.25 -3.52 3.99
C ALA A 69 0.06 -4.87 3.30
N PHE A 70 0.68 -5.82 4.01
CA PHE A 70 0.94 -7.17 3.48
C PHE A 70 -0.33 -7.99 3.25
N GLU A 71 -1.35 -7.83 4.10
CA GLU A 71 -2.65 -8.46 3.87
C GLU A 71 -3.27 -7.98 2.53
N ARG A 72 -3.28 -6.66 2.30
CA ARG A 72 -3.79 -6.08 1.04
C ARG A 72 -2.93 -6.49 -0.16
N LEU A 73 -1.61 -6.46 -0.04
CA LEU A 73 -0.71 -6.95 -1.09
C LEU A 73 -0.99 -8.43 -1.41
N GLY A 74 -1.23 -9.27 -0.39
CA GLY A 74 -1.57 -10.68 -0.58
C GLY A 74 -2.90 -10.87 -1.33
N GLN A 75 -3.89 -10.02 -1.09
CA GLN A 75 -5.15 -10.01 -1.85
C GLN A 75 -4.93 -9.57 -3.29
N LEU A 76 -4.18 -8.49 -3.52
CA LEU A 76 -3.81 -8.02 -4.85
C LEU A 76 -3.09 -9.09 -5.67
N ILE A 77 -2.14 -9.83 -5.08
CA ILE A 77 -1.42 -10.91 -5.76
C ILE A 77 -2.38 -12.05 -6.16
N LYS A 78 -3.32 -12.42 -5.30
CA LYS A 78 -4.34 -13.43 -5.60
C LYS A 78 -5.24 -12.96 -6.74
N ASP A 79 -5.71 -11.72 -6.67
CA ASP A 79 -6.60 -11.11 -7.66
C ASP A 79 -5.90 -10.94 -9.02
N SER A 80 -4.60 -10.67 -9.03
CA SER A 80 -3.78 -10.62 -10.26
C SER A 80 -3.71 -11.97 -10.96
N ARG A 81 -3.49 -13.07 -10.22
CA ARG A 81 -3.48 -14.43 -10.82
C ARG A 81 -4.84 -14.82 -11.40
N VAL A 82 -5.90 -14.38 -10.73
CA VAL A 82 -7.27 -14.58 -11.20
C VAL A 82 -7.48 -13.79 -12.48
N TYR A 83 -7.07 -12.52 -12.52
CA TYR A 83 -7.12 -11.68 -13.72
C TYR A 83 -6.36 -12.29 -14.90
N ASP A 84 -5.12 -12.74 -14.71
CA ASP A 84 -4.30 -13.39 -15.76
C ASP A 84 -5.01 -14.62 -16.38
N SER A 85 -5.71 -15.38 -15.54
CA SER A 85 -6.47 -16.57 -15.98
C SER A 85 -7.70 -16.21 -16.82
N PHE A 86 -8.25 -15.00 -16.65
CA PHE A 86 -9.42 -14.49 -17.35
C PHE A 86 -9.06 -13.64 -18.57
N HIS A 87 -7.97 -12.89 -18.52
CA HIS A 87 -7.46 -12.10 -19.63
C HIS A 87 -7.18 -13.00 -20.85
N ASN A 88 -6.59 -14.18 -20.61
CA ASN A 88 -6.37 -15.20 -21.64
C ASN A 88 -7.66 -15.81 -22.22
N LYS A 89 -8.83 -15.55 -21.62
CA LYS A 89 -10.14 -16.05 -22.05
C LYS A 89 -11.06 -14.97 -22.64
N SER A 90 -10.55 -13.74 -22.82
CA SER A 90 -11.28 -12.61 -23.44
C SER A 90 -12.65 -12.30 -22.83
N LEU A 91 -12.79 -12.46 -21.52
CA LEU A 91 -14.03 -12.15 -20.80
C LEU A 91 -14.14 -10.64 -20.49
N PRO A 92 -15.35 -10.07 -20.41
CA PRO A 92 -15.54 -8.65 -20.14
C PRO A 92 -15.10 -8.31 -18.72
N VAL A 93 -14.27 -7.26 -18.61
CA VAL A 93 -13.80 -6.69 -17.35
C VAL A 93 -14.34 -5.26 -17.23
N THR A 94 -15.10 -4.99 -16.17
CA THR A 94 -15.67 -3.66 -15.93
C THR A 94 -14.97 -3.00 -14.74
N ASN A 95 -14.42 -1.80 -14.97
CA ASN A 95 -13.83 -0.98 -13.93
C ASN A 95 -14.92 -0.12 -13.30
N LEU A 96 -15.09 -0.23 -11.98
CA LEU A 96 -16.04 0.61 -11.25
C LEU A 96 -15.39 1.92 -10.82
N ALA A 97 -16.23 2.92 -10.61
CA ALA A 97 -15.84 4.24 -10.17
C ALA A 97 -15.09 4.24 -8.81
N ASN A 98 -15.38 3.25 -7.96
CA ASN A 98 -14.71 3.03 -6.68
C ASN A 98 -13.30 2.42 -6.79
N GLY A 99 -12.83 2.09 -8.00
CA GLY A 99 -11.54 1.44 -8.24
C GLY A 99 -11.57 -0.10 -8.11
N SER A 100 -12.70 -0.69 -7.75
CA SER A 100 -12.91 -2.14 -7.80
C SER A 100 -13.14 -2.60 -9.25
N VAL A 101 -12.82 -3.86 -9.51
CA VAL A 101 -12.93 -4.45 -10.85
C VAL A 101 -13.91 -5.61 -10.80
N ILE A 102 -14.94 -5.60 -11.63
CA ILE A 102 -15.85 -6.74 -11.76
C ILE A 102 -15.42 -7.58 -12.95
N ILE A 103 -15.20 -8.87 -12.68
CA ILE A 103 -14.96 -9.90 -13.68
C ILE A 103 -16.23 -10.73 -13.80
N THR A 104 -16.81 -10.76 -14.99
CA THR A 104 -17.99 -11.59 -15.30
C THR A 104 -17.55 -12.84 -16.05
N ASN A 105 -17.73 -14.00 -15.43
CA ASN A 105 -17.54 -15.30 -16.07
C ASN A 105 -18.90 -15.93 -16.33
N GLY A 106 -19.50 -15.58 -17.47
CA GLY A 106 -20.85 -16.02 -17.84
C GLY A 106 -21.89 -15.58 -16.80
N SER A 107 -22.30 -16.51 -15.92
CA SER A 107 -23.31 -16.32 -14.88
C SER A 107 -22.78 -15.80 -13.54
N ASN A 108 -21.47 -15.85 -13.29
CA ASN A 108 -20.89 -15.49 -11.99
C ASN A 108 -20.08 -14.19 -12.07
N ASN A 109 -20.46 -13.20 -11.26
CA ASN A 109 -19.73 -11.95 -11.09
C ASN A 109 -18.79 -12.08 -9.88
N ARG A 110 -17.50 -11.81 -10.09
CA ARG A 110 -16.51 -11.67 -9.01
C ARG A 110 -16.06 -10.22 -8.93
N THR A 111 -16.09 -9.65 -7.73
CA THR A 111 -15.62 -8.29 -7.45
C THR A 111 -14.21 -8.34 -6.86
N LEU A 112 -13.25 -7.73 -7.56
CA LEU A 112 -11.90 -7.49 -7.05
C LEU A 112 -11.92 -6.16 -6.31
N GLN A 113 -12.02 -6.22 -4.98
CA GLN A 113 -12.25 -5.05 -4.13
C GLN A 113 -11.13 -4.00 -4.25
N TYR A 114 -9.88 -4.45 -4.32
CA TYR A 114 -8.68 -3.59 -4.37
C TYR A 114 -8.07 -3.51 -5.78
N GLY A 115 -8.68 -4.17 -6.77
CA GLY A 115 -8.15 -4.32 -8.12
C GLY A 115 -7.08 -5.41 -8.21
N PHE A 116 -6.17 -5.27 -9.17
CA PHE A 116 -5.11 -6.24 -9.47
C PHE A 116 -3.81 -5.52 -9.85
N LEU A 117 -2.67 -6.20 -9.76
CA LEU A 117 -1.38 -5.73 -10.26
C LEU A 117 -1.18 -6.23 -11.69
N HIS A 118 -0.72 -5.35 -12.57
CA HIS A 118 -0.47 -5.70 -13.98
C HIS A 118 0.84 -6.48 -14.14
N SER A 119 1.84 -6.19 -13.29
CA SER A 119 3.14 -6.84 -13.38
C SER A 119 3.49 -7.66 -12.13
N ARG A 120 3.97 -8.89 -12.35
CA ARG A 120 4.57 -9.72 -11.28
C ARG A 120 5.81 -9.07 -10.65
N LYS A 121 6.55 -8.27 -11.42
CA LYS A 121 7.67 -7.44 -10.93
C LYS A 121 7.20 -6.50 -9.82
N THR A 122 6.02 -5.90 -9.97
CA THR A 122 5.47 -4.97 -8.99
C THR A 122 5.21 -5.63 -7.65
N ALA A 123 4.74 -6.89 -7.65
CA ALA A 123 4.53 -7.64 -6.42
C ALA A 123 5.85 -7.84 -5.64
N VAL A 124 6.95 -8.12 -6.36
CA VAL A 124 8.29 -8.25 -5.77
C VAL A 124 8.75 -6.92 -5.19
N ILE A 125 8.75 -5.84 -5.99
CA ILE A 125 9.16 -4.50 -5.52
C ILE A 125 8.34 -4.09 -4.29
N SER A 126 7.02 -4.28 -4.33
CA SER A 126 6.13 -3.95 -3.21
C SER A 126 6.48 -4.75 -1.96
N SER A 127 6.80 -6.04 -2.09
CA SER A 127 7.16 -6.88 -0.93
C SER A 127 8.39 -6.34 -0.20
N TYR A 128 9.42 -5.89 -0.94
CA TYR A 128 10.61 -5.28 -0.37
C TYR A 128 10.34 -3.88 0.19
N ALA A 129 9.55 -3.08 -0.51
CA ALA A 129 9.17 -1.74 -0.06
C ALA A 129 8.37 -1.77 1.25
N LEU A 130 7.54 -2.79 1.41
CA LEU A 130 6.74 -3.00 2.62
C LEU A 130 7.55 -3.64 3.75
N CYS A 131 8.63 -4.34 3.44
CA CYS A 131 9.52 -4.93 4.44
C CYS A 131 10.15 -3.83 5.33
N GLY A 132 9.69 -3.73 6.58
CA GLY A 132 10.25 -2.83 7.59
C GLY A 132 9.20 -2.23 8.51
N PHE A 133 9.53 -2.12 9.80
CA PHE A 133 8.66 -1.63 10.87
C PHE A 133 8.60 -0.08 10.97
N ALA A 134 8.87 0.62 9.88
CA ALA A 134 8.85 2.08 9.83
C ALA A 134 7.41 2.60 9.69
N ASN A 135 6.65 2.49 10.78
CA ASN A 135 5.30 3.01 10.92
C ASN A 135 5.14 3.73 12.27
N VAL A 136 4.13 4.60 12.37
CA VAL A 136 3.91 5.45 13.56
C VAL A 136 3.70 4.64 14.85
N GLY A 137 3.01 3.50 14.77
CA GLY A 137 2.74 2.64 15.92
C GLY A 137 3.99 1.92 16.45
N SER A 138 4.74 1.26 15.56
CA SER A 138 5.98 0.54 15.89
C SER A 138 7.05 1.48 16.44
N VAL A 139 7.14 2.69 15.88
CA VAL A 139 8.02 3.74 16.38
C VAL A 139 7.67 4.14 17.82
N GLY A 140 6.38 4.29 18.15
CA GLY A 140 5.93 4.58 19.52
C GLY A 140 6.29 3.47 20.51
N ILE A 141 6.13 2.21 20.11
CA ILE A 141 6.52 1.04 20.94
C ILE A 141 8.03 1.06 21.20
N LEU A 142 8.83 1.21 20.14
CA LEU A 142 10.29 1.22 20.22
C LEU A 142 10.81 2.40 21.05
N LEU A 143 10.23 3.59 20.89
CA LEU A 143 10.59 4.74 21.70
C LEU A 143 10.24 4.49 23.18
N GLY A 144 9.08 3.90 23.46
CA GLY A 144 8.65 3.55 24.81
C GLY A 144 9.60 2.56 25.51
N THR A 145 10.13 1.58 24.78
CA THR A 145 11.12 0.63 25.32
C THR A 145 12.47 1.30 25.54
N PHE A 146 12.98 2.09 24.58
CA PHE A 146 14.25 2.78 24.73
C PHE A 146 14.25 3.81 25.87
N ILE A 147 13.15 4.53 26.06
CA ILE A 147 12.97 5.49 27.17
C ILE A 147 13.06 4.80 28.55
N LYS A 148 12.63 3.53 28.65
CA LYS A 148 12.76 2.73 29.87
C LYS A 148 14.19 2.24 30.08
N MET A 149 14.89 1.83 29.02
CA MET A 149 16.28 1.36 29.09
C MET A 149 17.27 2.50 29.37
N LEU A 150 17.04 3.69 28.80
CA LEU A 150 17.93 4.86 28.87
C LEU A 150 17.16 6.11 29.33
N PRO A 151 16.73 6.17 30.61
CA PRO A 151 15.89 7.26 31.11
C PRO A 151 16.57 8.62 31.11
N HIS A 152 17.91 8.68 31.12
CA HIS A 152 18.66 9.94 31.05
C HIS A 152 18.74 10.55 29.64
N ARG A 153 18.49 9.76 28.58
CA ARG A 153 18.59 10.22 27.16
C ARG A 153 17.25 10.30 26.43
N ARG A 154 16.16 10.45 27.18
CA ARG A 154 14.78 10.48 26.62
C ARG A 154 14.59 11.56 25.57
N LYS A 155 15.14 12.75 25.80
CA LYS A 155 15.04 13.89 24.87
C LYS A 155 15.72 13.57 23.53
N ASP A 156 16.96 13.07 23.60
CA ASP A 156 17.73 12.67 22.41
C ASP A 156 16.99 11.57 21.62
N LEU A 157 16.53 10.52 22.30
CA LEU A 157 15.78 9.42 21.70
C LEU A 157 14.49 9.90 21.01
N SER A 158 13.74 10.77 21.67
CA SER A 158 12.50 11.33 21.09
C SER A 158 12.77 12.22 19.87
N GLY A 159 13.89 12.95 19.84
CA GLY A 159 14.27 13.79 18.70
C GLY A 159 14.77 13.00 17.48
N MET A 160 15.42 11.86 17.72
CA MET A 160 15.95 11.01 16.66
C MET A 160 14.89 10.11 16.01
N VAL A 161 13.75 9.91 16.67
CA VAL A 161 12.80 8.84 16.29
C VAL A 161 12.20 9.03 14.90
N VAL A 162 11.85 10.27 14.54
CA VAL A 162 11.28 10.61 13.23
C VAL A 162 12.34 10.43 12.14
N HIS A 163 13.57 10.87 12.40
CA HIS A 163 14.70 10.69 11.48
C HIS A 163 15.02 9.21 11.25
N GLY A 164 14.99 8.39 12.32
CA GLY A 164 15.15 6.94 12.22
C GLY A 164 14.05 6.28 11.39
N MET A 165 12.80 6.71 11.55
CA MET A 165 11.68 6.21 10.75
C MET A 165 11.85 6.53 9.27
N ILE A 166 12.20 7.78 8.93
CA ILE A 166 12.44 8.19 7.54
C ILE A 166 13.63 7.42 6.96
N GLY A 167 14.73 7.30 7.70
CA GLY A 167 15.91 6.54 7.26
C GLY A 167 15.60 5.06 7.01
N GLY A 168 14.83 4.42 7.90
CA GLY A 168 14.38 3.04 7.72
C GLY A 168 13.48 2.85 6.51
N THR A 169 12.57 3.79 6.25
CA THR A 169 11.70 3.78 5.07
C THR A 169 12.51 3.93 3.78
N ILE A 170 13.48 4.85 3.73
CA ILE A 170 14.37 5.02 2.58
C ILE A 170 15.18 3.75 2.33
N ALA A 171 15.72 3.12 3.38
CA ALA A 171 16.45 1.87 3.26
C ALA A 171 15.59 0.76 2.62
N ALA A 172 14.32 0.64 3.01
CA ALA A 172 13.38 -0.30 2.41
C ALA A 172 13.07 0.02 0.94
N PHE A 173 13.02 1.29 0.56
CA PHE A 173 12.83 1.66 -0.85
C PHE A 173 14.07 1.37 -1.68
N VAL A 174 15.27 1.61 -1.15
CA VAL A 174 16.51 1.26 -1.83
C VAL A 174 16.60 -0.24 -2.09
N THR A 175 16.26 -1.09 -1.09
CA THR A 175 16.23 -2.55 -1.31
C THR A 175 15.16 -2.95 -2.33
N ALA A 176 14.02 -2.26 -2.36
CA ALA A 176 12.99 -2.48 -3.37
C ALA A 176 13.46 -2.11 -4.78
N CYS A 177 14.22 -1.02 -4.94
CA CYS A 177 14.84 -0.65 -6.22
C CYS A 177 15.78 -1.75 -6.71
N PHE A 178 16.65 -2.27 -5.83
CA PHE A 178 17.55 -3.37 -6.18
C PHE A 178 16.78 -4.64 -6.54
N ALA A 179 15.73 -4.98 -5.80
CA ALA A 179 14.87 -6.13 -6.11
C ALA A 179 14.18 -5.98 -7.48
N GLY A 180 13.73 -4.77 -7.83
CA GLY A 180 13.15 -4.48 -9.14
C GLY A 180 14.16 -4.52 -10.27
N LEU A 181 15.42 -4.14 -10.02
CA LEU A 181 16.50 -4.17 -11.00
C LEU A 181 17.00 -5.60 -11.26
N LEU A 182 17.05 -6.43 -10.21
CA LEU A 182 17.48 -7.82 -10.27
C LEU A 182 16.35 -8.80 -10.59
N TYR A 183 15.14 -8.30 -10.84
CA TYR A 183 14.00 -9.14 -11.17
C TYR A 183 14.13 -9.71 -12.59
N ASP A 184 14.22 -11.04 -12.69
CA ASP A 184 14.11 -11.79 -13.94
C ASP A 184 12.78 -12.56 -13.96
N PRO A 185 11.90 -12.34 -14.95
CA PRO A 185 10.67 -13.11 -15.09
C PRO A 185 10.86 -14.58 -15.56
N ASN A 186 12.06 -14.97 -16.00
CA ASN A 186 12.33 -16.29 -16.59
C ASN A 186 13.17 -17.23 -15.71
N LEU A 187 13.64 -16.77 -14.55
CA LEU A 187 14.16 -17.66 -13.50
C LEU A 187 13.02 -18.32 -12.72
#